data_AF-A0A936UJY0-F1
#
_entry.id   AF-A0A936UJY0-F1
#
_cell.length_a   1.000
_cell.length_b   1.000
_cell.length_c   1.000
_cell.angle_alpha   90.00
_cell.angle_beta   90.00
_cell.angle_gamma   90.00
#
_symmetry.space_group_name_H-M   'P 1'
#
loop_
_entity.id
_entity.type
_entity.pdbx_description
1 polymer ?
#
loop_
_entity_poly.entity_id
_entity_poly.type
_entity_poly.pdbx_seq_one_letter_code
_entity_poly.pdbx_strand_id
1 'polypeptide(L)'
;MSTKRIIFCIAIAIVSLPGCKTYYLTPASLQEQLLTTAPAETRSISPFGQVLTYQAVQLNTIRCTDKKGVAIELAVAPNIEMRITQASGKRRSMYFDRTELRGDTLIGHPSWIIPTLTYEIPISSITKVEVQNGGKRLRSAP
;
A
#
# COMPACT_ATOMS: atom_id res chain seq x y z
N MET A 1 20.31 62.05 -1.46
CA MET A 1 20.87 60.92 -0.70
C MET A 1 19.90 60.52 0.40
N SER A 2 19.39 59.28 0.36
CA SER A 2 19.34 58.38 1.53
C SER A 2 18.28 57.30 1.28
N THR A 3 18.79 56.17 0.85
CA THR A 3 18.18 54.84 0.69
C THR A 3 17.58 54.37 2.00
N LYS A 4 16.32 53.92 2.02
CA LYS A 4 15.89 52.89 2.98
C LYS A 4 14.99 51.87 2.28
N ARG A 5 15.63 50.75 1.94
CA ARG A 5 15.05 49.51 1.43
C ARG A 5 14.11 48.95 2.50
N ILE A 6 12.82 48.86 2.22
CA ILE A 6 11.89 48.09 3.03
C ILE A 6 12.10 46.63 2.63
N ILE A 7 12.80 45.90 3.50
CA ILE A 7 13.10 44.48 3.33
C ILE A 7 11.81 43.68 3.54
N PHE A 8 11.46 42.96 2.49
CA PHE A 8 10.32 42.08 2.33
C PHE A 8 10.55 40.79 3.13
N CYS A 9 9.96 40.69 4.32
CA CYS A 9 9.96 39.45 5.10
C CYS A 9 8.81 38.53 4.63
N ILE A 10 9.01 37.79 3.53
CA ILE A 10 8.21 36.58 3.27
C ILE A 10 8.72 35.51 4.24
N ALA A 11 8.03 35.34 5.36
CA ALA A 11 8.10 34.12 6.13
C ALA A 11 7.42 33.00 5.33
N ILE A 12 8.20 32.23 4.58
CA ILE A 12 7.75 31.00 3.94
C ILE A 12 7.42 30.02 5.06
N ALA A 13 6.13 29.92 5.40
CA ALA A 13 5.60 28.83 6.20
C ALA A 13 5.75 27.54 5.40
N ILE A 14 6.84 26.80 5.65
CA ILE A 14 7.04 25.44 5.14
C ILE A 14 6.00 24.56 5.84
N VAL A 15 4.82 24.46 5.23
CA VAL A 15 3.79 23.49 5.61
C VAL A 15 4.38 22.11 5.37
N SER A 16 4.87 21.50 6.43
CA SER A 16 5.32 20.11 6.44
C SER A 16 4.08 19.24 6.34
N LEU A 17 3.61 18.97 5.12
CA LEU A 17 2.55 18.00 4.89
C LEU A 17 3.05 16.66 5.45
N PRO A 18 2.37 16.04 6.44
CA PRO A 18 2.77 14.73 6.92
C PRO A 18 2.60 13.74 5.75
N GLY A 19 3.71 13.41 5.11
CA GLY A 19 3.73 12.42 4.04
C GLY A 19 3.25 11.07 4.57
N CYS A 20 2.49 10.35 3.76
CA CYS A 20 2.14 8.97 4.06
C CYS A 20 3.42 8.15 4.25
N LYS A 21 3.55 7.46 5.37
CA LYS A 21 4.73 6.62 5.66
C LYS A 21 4.73 5.41 4.73
N THR A 22 5.87 5.17 4.10
CA THR A 22 6.14 3.97 3.30
C THR A 22 7.03 3.02 4.10
N TYR A 23 6.66 1.75 4.09
CA TYR A 23 7.40 0.64 4.67
C TYR A 23 7.80 -0.35 3.57
N TYR A 24 8.73 -1.23 3.88
CA TYR A 24 9.40 -2.08 2.91
C TYR A 24 9.28 -3.54 3.29
N LEU A 25 9.17 -4.40 2.29
CA LEU A 25 9.26 -5.84 2.42
C LEU A 25 10.24 -6.41 1.41
N THR A 26 10.84 -7.55 1.75
CA THR A 26 11.53 -8.37 0.75
C THR A 26 10.50 -9.23 0.01
N PRO A 27 10.76 -9.62 -1.26
CA PRO A 27 9.88 -10.54 -1.98
C PRO A 27 9.66 -11.87 -1.24
N ALA A 28 10.72 -12.40 -0.62
CA ALA A 28 10.65 -13.62 0.18
C ALA A 28 9.74 -13.47 1.41
N SER A 29 9.86 -12.35 2.15
CA SER A 29 9.01 -12.09 3.32
C SER A 29 7.55 -11.86 2.93
N LEU A 30 7.29 -11.24 1.77
CA LEU A 30 5.95 -11.12 1.22
C LEU A 30 5.37 -12.51 0.93
N GLN A 31 6.13 -13.35 0.22
CA GLN A 31 5.71 -14.70 -0.14
C GLN A 31 5.40 -15.55 1.10
N GLU A 32 6.31 -15.56 2.08
CA GLU A 32 6.13 -16.30 3.33
C GLU A 32 4.86 -15.87 4.06
N GLN A 33 4.62 -14.56 4.21
CA GLN A 33 3.44 -14.06 4.91
C GLN A 33 2.14 -14.40 4.17
N LEU A 34 2.11 -14.31 2.84
CA LEU A 34 0.90 -14.65 2.06
C LEU A 34 0.60 -16.16 2.04
N LEU A 35 1.62 -17.03 2.11
CA LEU A 35 1.44 -18.48 2.15
C LEU A 35 0.76 -18.98 3.43
N THR A 36 0.79 -18.20 4.50
CA THR A 36 0.23 -18.62 5.79
C THR A 36 -1.30 -18.55 5.85
N THR A 37 -1.97 -18.06 4.81
CA THR A 37 -3.40 -17.80 4.87
C THR A 37 -4.11 -18.16 3.57
N ALA A 38 -5.29 -18.76 3.68
CA ALA A 38 -6.22 -18.85 2.55
C ALA A 38 -7.06 -17.56 2.49
N PRO A 39 -7.29 -16.97 1.30
CA PRO A 39 -8.21 -15.85 1.18
C PRO A 39 -9.62 -16.23 1.66
N ALA A 40 -10.31 -15.30 2.31
CA ALA A 40 -11.69 -15.48 2.71
C ALA A 40 -12.55 -14.27 2.34
N GLU A 41 -13.85 -14.50 2.18
CA GLU A 41 -14.80 -13.45 1.83
C GLU A 41 -14.84 -12.39 2.93
N THR A 42 -14.64 -11.13 2.53
CA THR A 42 -14.62 -9.97 3.40
C THR A 42 -15.51 -8.88 2.80
N ARG A 43 -16.11 -8.07 3.69
CA ARG A 43 -16.94 -6.92 3.31
C ARG A 43 -16.27 -5.62 3.74
N SER A 44 -16.27 -4.63 2.85
CA SER A 44 -15.82 -3.27 3.15
C SER A 44 -16.86 -2.25 2.70
N ILE A 45 -16.84 -1.06 3.31
CA ILE A 45 -17.67 0.07 2.90
C ILE A 45 -16.79 1.01 2.08
N SER A 46 -17.22 1.23 0.84
CA SER A 46 -16.59 2.15 -0.08
C SER A 46 -16.73 3.60 0.42
N PRO A 47 -15.89 4.56 -0.03
CA PRO A 47 -16.06 5.97 0.29
C PRO A 47 -17.43 6.54 -0.15
N PHE A 48 -18.13 5.86 -1.06
CA PHE A 48 -19.47 6.20 -1.53
C PHE A 48 -20.59 5.48 -0.76
N GLY A 49 -20.26 4.75 0.32
CA GLY A 49 -21.25 4.04 1.15
C GLY A 49 -21.72 2.69 0.60
N GLN A 50 -21.12 2.20 -0.48
CA GLN A 50 -21.47 0.89 -1.05
C GLN A 50 -20.76 -0.23 -0.31
N VAL A 51 -21.47 -1.34 -0.05
CA VAL A 51 -20.85 -2.56 0.47
C VAL A 51 -20.14 -3.28 -0.68
N LEU A 52 -18.86 -3.55 -0.49
CA LEU A 52 -18.02 -4.30 -1.42
C LEU A 52 -17.67 -5.64 -0.80
N THR A 53 -17.93 -6.72 -1.52
CA THR A 53 -17.59 -8.08 -1.12
C THR A 53 -16.44 -8.59 -1.98
N TYR A 54 -15.40 -9.13 -1.36
CA TYR A 54 -14.19 -9.59 -2.07
C TYR A 54 -13.44 -10.64 -1.25
N GLN A 55 -12.55 -11.39 -1.90
CA GLN A 55 -11.63 -12.29 -1.22
C GLN A 55 -10.45 -11.48 -0.67
N ALA A 56 -10.27 -11.52 0.65
CA ALA A 56 -9.20 -10.82 1.33
C ALA A 56 -8.21 -11.80 1.97
N VAL A 57 -6.94 -11.42 1.99
CA VAL A 57 -5.91 -12.11 2.75
C VAL A 57 -6.28 -12.15 4.23
N GLN A 58 -6.12 -13.30 4.88
CA GLN A 58 -6.48 -13.47 6.30
C GLN A 58 -5.29 -13.21 7.22
N LEU A 59 -4.62 -12.08 6.99
CA LEU A 59 -3.52 -11.58 7.82
C LEU A 59 -4.04 -10.40 8.65
N ASN A 60 -3.76 -10.38 9.95
CA ASN A 60 -4.09 -9.24 10.81
C ASN A 60 -3.05 -8.12 10.70
N THR A 61 -1.77 -8.50 10.61
CA THR A 61 -0.64 -7.57 10.49
C THR A 61 0.32 -8.05 9.42
N ILE A 62 1.05 -7.09 8.86
CA ILE A 62 2.14 -7.30 7.91
C ILE A 62 3.44 -6.87 8.60
N ARG A 63 4.39 -7.79 8.67
CA ARG A 63 5.75 -7.51 9.15
C ARG A 63 6.54 -6.85 8.03
N CYS A 64 7.06 -5.67 8.30
CA CYS A 64 7.77 -4.83 7.35
C CYS A 64 8.88 -4.03 8.05
N THR A 65 9.68 -3.28 7.28
CA THR A 65 10.69 -2.38 7.83
C THR A 65 10.43 -0.93 7.42
N ASP A 66 10.78 0.02 8.28
CA ASP A 66 10.79 1.42 7.90
C ASP A 66 12.02 1.77 7.05
N LYS A 67 12.12 3.04 6.61
CA LYS A 67 13.27 3.54 5.84
C LYS A 67 14.62 3.45 6.56
N LYS A 68 14.63 3.24 7.88
CA LYS A 68 15.83 3.07 8.72
C LYS A 68 16.14 1.60 8.98
N GLY A 69 15.34 0.67 8.44
CA GLY A 69 15.49 -0.77 8.66
C GLY A 69 14.88 -1.27 9.96
N VAL A 70 14.13 -0.43 10.70
CA VAL A 70 13.48 -0.82 11.95
C VAL A 70 12.25 -1.67 11.62
N ALA A 71 12.14 -2.83 12.26
CA ALA A 71 11.00 -3.72 12.12
C ALA A 71 9.71 -3.07 12.66
N ILE A 72 8.63 -3.16 11.89
CA ILE A 72 7.31 -2.61 12.20
C ILE A 72 6.24 -3.63 11.77
N GLU A 73 5.16 -3.67 12.54
CA GLU A 73 3.93 -4.36 12.16
C GLU A 73 2.88 -3.35 11.71
N LEU A 74 2.37 -3.52 10.50
CA LEU A 74 1.31 -2.70 9.93
C LEU A 74 0.01 -3.50 9.94
N ALA A 75 -1.06 -2.96 10.54
CA ALA A 75 -2.37 -3.59 10.48
C ALA A 75 -2.83 -3.70 9.01
N VAL A 76 -3.26 -4.90 8.62
CA VAL A 76 -3.89 -5.12 7.31
C VAL A 76 -5.25 -4.44 7.33
N ALA A 77 -5.51 -3.62 6.32
CA ALA A 77 -6.76 -2.91 6.17
C ALA A 77 -7.01 -2.58 4.70
N PRO A 78 -8.27 -2.30 4.30
CA PRO A 78 -8.63 -2.05 2.90
C PRO A 78 -7.98 -0.79 2.29
N ASN A 79 -7.39 0.07 3.12
CA ASN A 79 -6.67 1.27 2.70
C ASN A 79 -5.15 1.08 2.60
N ILE A 80 -4.63 -0.13 2.86
CA ILE A 80 -3.20 -0.42 2.68
C ILE A 80 -2.92 -0.70 1.21
N GLU A 81 -2.07 0.13 0.63
CA GLU A 81 -1.60 -0.04 -0.75
C GLU A 81 -0.21 -0.67 -0.75
N MET A 82 -0.03 -1.65 -1.63
CA MET A 82 1.24 -2.25 -1.96
C MET A 82 1.70 -1.78 -3.35
N ARG A 83 2.97 -1.38 -3.44
CA ARG A 83 3.64 -1.06 -4.69
C ARG A 83 4.76 -2.06 -4.96
N ILE A 84 4.68 -2.68 -6.13
CA ILE A 84 5.65 -3.64 -6.63
C ILE A 84 6.47 -2.99 -7.73
N THR A 85 7.79 -3.10 -7.61
CA THR A 85 8.73 -2.80 -8.70
C THR A 85 9.28 -4.12 -9.23
N GLN A 86 9.22 -4.31 -10.54
CA GLN A 86 9.77 -5.48 -11.22
C GLN A 86 11.19 -5.21 -11.73
N ALA A 87 11.94 -6.26 -12.06
CA ALA A 87 13.27 -6.18 -12.64
C ALA A 87 13.31 -5.37 -13.95
N SER A 88 12.20 -5.35 -14.70
CA SER A 88 12.03 -4.51 -15.90
C SER A 88 11.88 -3.01 -15.59
N GLY A 89 11.87 -2.60 -14.32
CA GLY A 89 11.61 -1.23 -13.89
C GLY A 89 10.11 -0.89 -13.82
N LYS A 90 9.24 -1.77 -14.29
CA LYS A 90 7.78 -1.59 -14.25
C LYS A 90 7.28 -1.52 -12.81
N ARG A 91 6.43 -0.54 -12.53
CA ARG A 91 5.81 -0.33 -11.22
C ARG A 91 4.31 -0.55 -11.26
N ARG A 92 3.78 -1.29 -10.29
CA ARG A 92 2.35 -1.57 -10.13
C ARG A 92 1.92 -1.26 -8.70
N SER A 93 0.81 -0.55 -8.55
CA SER A 93 0.18 -0.30 -7.23
C SER A 93 -1.12 -1.09 -7.14
N MET A 94 -1.36 -1.71 -5.99
CA MET A 94 -2.54 -2.53 -5.72
C MET A 94 -2.87 -2.53 -4.23
N TYR A 95 -4.06 -3.00 -3.87
CA TYR A 95 -4.50 -3.12 -2.49
C TYR A 95 -3.92 -4.39 -1.87
N PHE A 96 -3.25 -4.26 -0.72
CA PHE A 96 -2.57 -5.40 -0.09
C PHE A 96 -3.56 -6.46 0.38
N ASP A 97 -4.65 -6.04 1.02
CA ASP A 97 -5.67 -6.95 1.55
C ASP A 97 -6.34 -7.76 0.43
N ARG A 98 -6.31 -7.25 -0.80
CA ARG A 98 -6.81 -7.88 -2.03
C ARG A 98 -5.69 -8.51 -2.84
N THR A 99 -4.74 -9.14 -2.18
CA THR A 99 -3.72 -9.94 -2.85
C THR A 99 -3.76 -11.38 -2.41
N GLU A 100 -3.37 -12.25 -3.31
CA GLU A 100 -3.23 -13.68 -3.08
C GLU A 100 -2.00 -14.19 -3.80
N LEU A 101 -1.42 -15.27 -3.28
CA LEU A 101 -0.35 -15.98 -3.94
C LEU A 101 -0.94 -17.27 -4.54
N ARG A 102 -0.80 -17.44 -5.85
CA ARG A 102 -1.14 -18.69 -6.54
C ARG A 102 0.13 -19.29 -7.13
N GLY A 103 0.65 -20.32 -6.47
CA GLY A 103 1.96 -20.88 -6.79
C GLY A 103 3.08 -19.85 -6.58
N ASP A 104 3.75 -19.46 -7.65
CA ASP A 104 4.83 -18.45 -7.67
C ASP A 104 4.37 -17.06 -8.16
N THR A 105 3.07 -16.90 -8.39
CA THR A 105 2.49 -15.70 -8.98
C THR A 105 1.68 -14.93 -7.96
N LEU A 106 2.06 -13.67 -7.73
CA LEU A 106 1.30 -12.72 -6.95
C LEU A 106 0.17 -12.17 -7.80
N ILE A 107 -1.06 -12.37 -7.35
CA ILE A 107 -2.25 -11.77 -7.95
C ILE A 107 -2.71 -10.65 -7.04
N GLY A 108 -2.98 -9.48 -7.62
CA GLY A 108 -3.50 -8.36 -6.84
C GLY A 108 -4.37 -7.40 -7.62
N HIS A 109 -5.25 -6.73 -6.90
CA HIS A 109 -6.26 -5.85 -7.47
C HIS A 109 -5.86 -4.36 -7.32
N PRO A 110 -5.73 -3.59 -8.42
CA PRO A 110 -5.48 -2.15 -8.36
C PRO A 110 -6.74 -1.31 -8.12
N SER A 111 -7.93 -1.91 -8.25
CA SER A 111 -9.20 -1.22 -8.12
C SER A 111 -10.12 -1.93 -7.15
N TRP A 112 -10.88 -1.13 -6.42
CA TRP A 112 -11.90 -1.58 -5.48
C TRP A 112 -13.25 -1.82 -6.18
N ILE A 113 -13.52 -1.03 -7.23
CA ILE A 113 -14.80 -1.00 -7.97
C ILE A 113 -14.78 -1.97 -9.15
N ILE A 114 -13.60 -2.25 -9.72
CA ILE A 114 -13.45 -3.11 -10.89
C ILE A 114 -12.76 -4.41 -10.45
N PRO A 115 -13.51 -5.41 -9.94
CA PRO A 115 -12.94 -6.64 -9.38
C PRO A 115 -12.25 -7.51 -10.43
N THR A 116 -12.63 -7.41 -11.70
CA THR A 116 -12.01 -8.16 -12.81
C THR A 116 -10.63 -7.63 -13.20
N LEU A 117 -10.27 -6.41 -12.78
CA LEU A 117 -8.96 -5.87 -13.04
C LEU A 117 -7.97 -6.46 -12.05
N THR A 118 -7.00 -7.20 -12.57
CA THR A 118 -5.93 -7.85 -11.81
C THR A 118 -4.57 -7.56 -12.41
N TYR A 119 -3.55 -7.64 -11.57
CA TYR A 119 -2.18 -7.85 -12.00
C TYR A 119 -1.75 -9.25 -11.60
N GLU A 120 -1.09 -9.93 -12.52
CA GLU A 120 -0.40 -11.19 -12.28
C GLU A 120 1.10 -10.90 -12.39
N ILE A 121 1.82 -11.10 -11.29
CA ILE A 121 3.22 -10.74 -11.16
C ILE A 121 4.00 -11.95 -10.62
N PRO A 122 4.88 -12.56 -11.42
CA PRO A 122 5.77 -13.60 -10.91
C PRO A 122 6.63 -13.05 -9.77
N ILE A 123 6.67 -13.73 -8.63
CA ILE A 123 7.45 -13.31 -7.44
C ILE A 123 8.92 -13.12 -7.82
N SER A 124 9.45 -14.01 -8.65
CA SER A 124 10.84 -13.97 -9.17
C SER A 124 11.15 -12.68 -9.94
N SER A 125 10.14 -11.99 -10.48
CA SER A 125 10.33 -10.72 -11.19
C SER A 125 10.39 -9.50 -10.26
N ILE A 126 10.04 -9.65 -8.98
CA ILE A 126 9.91 -8.54 -8.04
C ILE A 126 11.27 -8.18 -7.44
N THR A 127 11.65 -6.91 -7.56
CA THR A 127 12.90 -6.38 -6.98
C THR A 127 12.66 -5.52 -5.76
N LYS A 128 11.45 -4.96 -5.61
CA LYS A 128 11.10 -4.10 -4.48
C LYS A 128 9.62 -4.21 -4.15
N VAL A 129 9.31 -4.32 -2.86
CA VAL A 129 7.97 -4.24 -2.30
C VAL A 129 7.90 -3.06 -1.34
N GLU A 130 6.94 -2.17 -1.57
CA GLU A 130 6.64 -1.06 -0.69
C GLU A 130 5.19 -1.18 -0.23
N VAL A 131 4.91 -0.88 1.04
CA VAL A 131 3.54 -0.78 1.56
C VAL A 131 3.34 0.57 2.21
N GLN A 132 2.16 1.14 2.04
CA GLN A 132 1.82 2.45 2.58
C GLN A 132 0.34 2.49 2.96
N ASN A 133 0.02 3.34 3.93
CA ASN A 133 -1.37 3.74 4.12
C ASN A 133 -1.74 4.69 2.97
N GLY A 134 -2.64 4.25 2.08
CA GLY A 134 -3.07 5.02 0.91
C GLY A 134 -3.95 6.22 1.25
N GLY A 135 -4.25 6.47 2.53
CA GLY A 135 -5.04 7.61 3.01
C GLY A 135 -6.53 7.56 2.61
N LYS A 136 -6.95 6.49 1.93
CA LYS A 136 -8.33 6.29 1.47
C LYS A 136 -9.22 5.94 2.66
N ARG A 137 -10.40 6.56 2.73
CA ARG A 137 -11.42 6.34 3.77
C ARG A 137 -12.22 5.06 3.53
N LEU A 138 -11.54 3.95 3.34
CA LEU A 138 -12.15 2.62 3.33
C LEU A 138 -12.20 2.10 4.77
N ARG A 139 -13.33 1.50 5.15
CA ARG A 139 -13.51 0.87 6.47
C ARG A 139 -14.12 -0.51 6.31
N SER A 140 -13.75 -1.43 7.19
CA SER A 140 -14.38 -2.74 7.27
C SER A 140 -15.88 -2.58 7.52
N ALA A 141 -16.69 -3.38 6.83
CA ALA A 141 -18.11 -3.49 7.14
C ALA A 141 -18.28 -4.46 8.34
N PRO A 142 -19.29 -4.25 9.21
CA PRO A 142 -19.64 -5.21 10.25
C PRO A 142 -20.16 -6.52 9.67
#